data_AF-A0A0P1GXU9-F1
#
_entry.id   AF-A0A0P1GXU9-F1
#
_cell.length_a   1.000
_cell.length_b   1.000
_cell.length_c   1.000
_cell.angle_alpha   90.00
_cell.angle_beta   90.00
_cell.angle_gamma   90.00
#
_symmetry.space_group_name_H-M   'P 1'
#
loop_
_entity.id
_entity.type
_entity.pdbx_description
1 polymer ?
#
loop_
_entity_poly.entity_id
_entity_poly.type
_entity_poly.pdbx_seq_one_letter_code
_entity_poly.pdbx_strand_id
1 'polypeptide(L)'
;MGLEAEIVTTAWDGNIGGLLAKKYDAIVGSMTITAERDEVVDFVGPYYSDKRAIFTKPGSGIGSLDDLGGKKVGLTLGETHEDWAREKGYDINTYKGLPELLLELENGRVDAIVNDSIAAILAMGEKGQEFEMFGDPTTDPFGAGIAIREGNPELAAQMQAALDEMMADGTYLAIAEEWIGADIR
;
A
#
# COMPACT_ATOMS: atom_id res chain seq x y z
N MET A 1 21.23 11.70 -4.72
CA MET A 1 21.86 11.34 -3.43
C MET A 1 23.22 10.66 -3.56
N GLY A 2 23.50 9.86 -4.60
CA GLY A 2 24.82 9.24 -4.78
C GLY A 2 25.11 8.07 -3.85
N LEU A 3 24.06 7.46 -3.30
CA LEU A 3 24.11 6.28 -2.43
C LEU A 3 23.78 5.02 -3.23
N GLU A 4 24.33 3.88 -2.81
CA GLU A 4 23.93 2.56 -3.30
C GLU A 4 22.69 2.07 -2.53
N ALA A 5 21.68 1.60 -3.25
CA ALA A 5 20.46 1.07 -2.65
C ALA A 5 20.53 -0.46 -2.56
N GLU A 6 20.39 -1.00 -1.34
CA GLU A 6 20.20 -2.43 -1.10
C GLU A 6 18.72 -2.69 -0.78
N ILE A 7 18.06 -3.52 -1.59
CA ILE A 7 16.64 -3.85 -1.40
C ILE A 7 16.50 -5.04 -0.46
N VAL A 8 15.80 -4.83 0.65
CA VAL A 8 15.48 -5.86 1.65
C VAL A 8 13.98 -6.14 1.64
N THR A 9 13.58 -7.33 1.21
CA THR A 9 12.16 -7.75 1.23
C THR A 9 11.80 -8.35 2.58
N THR A 10 10.73 -7.88 3.20
CA THR A 10 10.18 -8.44 4.45
C THR A 10 8.66 -8.48 4.46
N ALA A 11 8.05 -9.19 5.42
CA ALA A 11 6.61 -9.20 5.60
C ALA A 11 6.11 -7.84 6.12
N TRP A 12 4.90 -7.44 5.71
CA TRP A 12 4.36 -6.10 5.99
C TRP A 12 4.34 -5.76 7.48
N ASP A 13 3.81 -6.66 8.30
CA ASP A 13 3.65 -6.50 9.75
C ASP A 13 4.99 -6.34 10.50
N GLY A 14 6.10 -6.72 9.86
CA GLY A 14 7.45 -6.57 10.39
C GLY A 14 8.18 -5.30 9.96
N ASN A 15 7.63 -4.52 9.01
CA ASN A 15 8.37 -3.46 8.33
C ASN A 15 8.83 -2.34 9.28
N ILE A 16 7.94 -1.80 10.13
CA ILE A 16 8.33 -0.75 11.09
C ILE A 16 9.30 -1.33 12.14
N GLY A 17 9.03 -2.54 12.64
CA GLY A 17 9.92 -3.21 13.60
C GLY A 17 11.33 -3.43 13.05
N GLY A 18 11.48 -3.81 11.78
CA GLY A 18 12.78 -3.97 11.13
C GLY A 18 13.51 -2.64 10.92
N LEU A 19 12.79 -1.55 10.61
CA LEU A 19 13.36 -0.21 10.50
C LEU A 19 13.93 0.25 11.84
N LEU A 20 13.17 0.10 12.92
CA LEU A 20 13.58 0.44 14.30
C LEU A 20 14.73 -0.44 14.78
N ALA A 21 14.74 -1.72 14.38
CA ALA A 21 15.83 -2.66 14.65
C ALA A 21 17.08 -2.44 13.76
N LYS A 22 17.09 -1.39 12.93
CA LYS A 22 18.22 -1.01 12.03
C LYS A 22 18.59 -2.10 11.02
N LYS A 23 17.60 -2.85 10.52
CA LYS A 23 17.81 -3.81 9.42
C LYS A 23 17.92 -3.14 8.05
N TYR A 24 17.36 -1.94 7.92
CA TYR A 24 17.39 -1.07 6.74
C TYR A 24 17.15 0.37 7.19
N ASP A 25 17.39 1.34 6.30
CA ASP A 25 17.37 2.77 6.64
C ASP A 25 16.08 3.49 6.27
N ALA A 26 15.32 2.95 5.31
CA ALA A 26 14.06 3.50 4.85
C ALA A 26 13.08 2.39 4.44
N ILE A 27 11.78 2.69 4.49
CA ILE A 27 10.72 1.86 3.93
C ILE A 27 10.11 2.60 2.74
N VAL A 28 10.37 2.10 1.54
CA VAL A 28 9.72 2.55 0.29
C VAL A 28 8.80 1.41 -0.16
N GLY A 29 7.50 1.49 0.16
CA GLY A 29 6.62 0.34 -0.03
C GLY A 29 5.12 0.60 0.16
N SER A 30 4.59 1.75 -0.24
CA SER A 30 3.16 2.11 -0.05
C SER A 30 2.76 2.33 1.41
N MET A 31 3.66 2.82 2.27
CA MET A 31 3.29 3.03 3.66
C MET A 31 2.35 4.23 3.78
N THR A 32 1.06 3.97 4.00
CA THR A 32 0.09 5.01 4.35
C THR A 32 0.60 5.84 5.53
N ILE A 33 0.63 7.15 5.37
CA ILE A 33 0.96 8.09 6.44
C ILE A 33 -0.24 8.13 7.39
N THR A 34 -0.03 7.74 8.65
CA THR A 34 -1.04 7.80 9.72
C THR A 34 -0.44 8.46 10.95
N ALA A 35 -1.27 9.09 11.79
CA ALA A 35 -0.81 9.71 13.02
C ALA A 35 -0.11 8.70 13.95
N GLU A 36 -0.63 7.48 14.06
CA GLU A 36 -0.01 6.41 14.87
C GLU A 36 1.39 6.02 14.36
N ARG A 37 1.59 5.98 13.04
CA ARG A 37 2.92 5.68 12.47
C ARG A 37 3.87 6.86 12.64
N ASP A 38 3.37 8.09 12.49
CA ASP A 38 4.13 9.33 12.67
C ASP A 38 4.63 9.53 14.11
N GLU A 39 4.04 8.84 15.09
CA GLU A 39 4.55 8.80 16.48
C GLU A 39 5.81 7.95 16.67
N VAL A 40 6.20 7.14 15.69
CA VAL A 40 7.33 6.18 15.81
C VAL A 40 8.32 6.23 14.65
N VAL A 41 7.97 6.84 13.53
CA VAL A 41 8.82 7.02 12.35
C VAL A 41 8.59 8.41 11.75
N ASP A 42 9.63 8.97 11.13
CA ASP A 42 9.48 10.18 10.31
C ASP A 42 9.08 9.77 8.88
N PHE A 43 8.22 10.55 8.23
CA PHE A 43 7.87 10.37 6.82
C PHE A 43 8.53 11.41 5.91
N VAL A 44 8.97 10.95 4.74
CA VAL A 44 9.32 11.79 3.58
C VAL A 44 8.23 11.62 2.52
N GLY A 45 7.78 12.72 1.91
CA GLY A 45 6.66 12.72 0.96
C GLY A 45 5.38 13.36 1.53
N PRO A 46 4.18 12.93 1.08
CA PRO A 46 3.90 11.71 0.32
C PRO A 46 4.50 11.71 -1.09
N TYR A 47 4.78 10.52 -1.60
CA TYR A 47 5.28 10.33 -2.96
C TYR A 47 4.20 9.82 -3.92
N TYR A 48 3.02 9.43 -3.44
CA TYR A 48 1.78 9.37 -4.21
C TYR A 48 0.57 9.34 -3.30
N SER A 49 -0.61 9.51 -3.91
CA SER A 49 -1.91 9.38 -3.24
C SER A 49 -2.70 8.19 -3.78
N ASP A 50 -3.34 7.48 -2.87
CA ASP A 50 -4.06 6.23 -3.14
C ASP A 50 -5.46 6.25 -2.49
N LYS A 51 -6.34 5.34 -2.92
CA LYS A 51 -7.55 5.00 -2.19
C LYS A 51 -7.66 3.51 -1.92
N ARG A 52 -8.34 3.19 -0.81
CA ARG A 52 -8.83 1.84 -0.52
C ARG A 52 -9.77 1.36 -1.63
N ALA A 53 -9.49 0.17 -2.16
CA ALA A 53 -10.35 -0.51 -3.12
C ALA A 53 -10.61 -1.95 -2.71
N ILE A 54 -11.72 -2.47 -3.22
CA ILE A 54 -12.17 -3.84 -3.02
C ILE A 54 -11.99 -4.54 -4.36
N PHE A 55 -11.38 -5.73 -4.33
CA PHE A 55 -11.13 -6.54 -5.50
C PHE A 55 -11.74 -7.93 -5.34
N THR A 56 -12.37 -8.42 -6.40
CA THR A 56 -13.04 -9.72 -6.41
C THR A 56 -12.71 -10.47 -7.68
N LYS A 57 -13.02 -11.77 -7.70
CA LYS A 57 -13.06 -12.52 -8.96
C LYS A 57 -14.17 -11.99 -9.89
N PRO A 58 -14.01 -12.07 -11.21
CA PRO A 58 -15.08 -11.77 -12.15
C PRO A 58 -16.33 -12.60 -11.87
N GLY A 59 -17.51 -11.97 -11.93
CA GLY A 59 -18.79 -12.63 -11.68
C GLY A 59 -19.04 -13.00 -10.21
N SER A 60 -18.31 -12.40 -9.26
CA SER A 60 -18.54 -12.61 -7.82
C SER A 60 -19.93 -12.14 -7.35
N GLY A 61 -20.48 -11.14 -8.05
CA GLY A 61 -21.70 -10.44 -7.66
C GLY A 61 -21.51 -9.46 -6.50
N ILE A 62 -20.27 -9.18 -6.09
CA ILE A 62 -19.92 -8.22 -5.02
C ILE A 62 -19.54 -6.89 -5.69
N GLY A 63 -20.40 -5.88 -5.57
CA GLY A 63 -20.20 -4.58 -6.24
C GLY A 63 -20.26 -3.37 -5.31
N SER A 64 -20.49 -3.60 -4.02
CA SER A 64 -20.60 -2.56 -3.00
C SER A 64 -20.11 -3.07 -1.64
N LEU A 65 -19.90 -2.15 -0.70
CA LEU A 65 -19.53 -2.51 0.67
C LEU A 65 -20.59 -3.37 1.37
N ASP A 66 -21.88 -3.14 1.07
CA ASP A 66 -22.99 -3.89 1.67
C ASP A 66 -22.95 -5.38 1.27
N ASP A 67 -22.42 -5.68 0.08
CA ASP A 67 -22.28 -7.05 -0.42
C ASP A 67 -21.18 -7.86 0.29
N LEU A 68 -20.33 -7.21 1.10
CA LEU A 68 -19.29 -7.86 1.91
C LEU A 68 -19.86 -8.53 3.16
N GLY A 69 -21.12 -8.27 3.51
CA GLY A 69 -21.79 -8.91 4.63
C GLY A 69 -21.79 -10.44 4.52
N GLY A 70 -21.14 -11.12 5.48
CA GLY A 70 -21.03 -12.59 5.50
C GLY A 70 -20.09 -13.18 4.44
N LYS A 71 -19.27 -12.35 3.78
CA LYS A 71 -18.20 -12.76 2.87
C LYS A 71 -16.88 -12.84 3.61
N LYS A 72 -15.98 -13.70 3.15
CA LYS A 72 -14.60 -13.76 3.62
C LYS A 72 -13.79 -12.68 2.94
N VAL A 73 -13.32 -11.72 3.73
CA VAL A 73 -12.53 -10.58 3.26
C VAL A 73 -11.06 -10.80 3.61
N GLY A 74 -10.22 -10.89 2.58
CA GLY A 74 -8.77 -10.99 2.73
C GLY A 74 -8.13 -9.61 2.89
N LEU A 75 -7.21 -9.49 3.85
CA LEU A 75 -6.46 -8.27 4.15
C LEU A 75 -4.99 -8.61 4.41
N THR A 76 -4.09 -7.64 4.31
CA THR A 76 -2.74 -7.79 4.85
C THR A 76 -2.73 -7.46 6.34
N LEU A 77 -2.06 -8.29 7.13
CA LEU A 77 -1.87 -8.08 8.57
C LEU A 77 -1.06 -6.80 8.82
N GLY A 78 -1.59 -5.87 9.62
CA GLY A 78 -0.95 -4.60 9.98
C GLY A 78 -1.14 -3.46 8.97
N GLU A 79 -1.97 -3.64 7.95
CA GLU A 79 -2.42 -2.55 7.07
C GLU A 79 -3.59 -1.78 7.69
N THR A 80 -3.75 -0.51 7.30
CA THR A 80 -4.85 0.35 7.76
C THR A 80 -6.23 -0.21 7.37
N HIS A 81 -6.28 -1.05 6.34
CA HIS A 81 -7.50 -1.71 5.91
C HIS A 81 -7.95 -2.80 6.87
N GLU A 82 -7.01 -3.43 7.60
CA GLU A 82 -7.35 -4.43 8.60
C GLU A 82 -8.20 -3.79 9.70
N ASP A 83 -7.73 -2.68 10.25
CA ASP A 83 -8.44 -1.94 11.29
C ASP A 83 -9.80 -1.47 10.80
N TRP A 84 -9.87 -0.90 9.59
CA TRP A 84 -11.14 -0.53 8.96
C TRP A 84 -12.11 -1.71 8.86
N ALA A 85 -11.64 -2.88 8.41
CA ALA A 85 -12.51 -4.05 8.24
C ALA A 85 -12.96 -4.62 9.59
N ARG A 86 -12.09 -4.56 10.62
CA ARG A 86 -12.42 -4.93 12.01
C ARG A 86 -13.49 -4.00 12.59
N GLU A 87 -13.35 -2.69 12.41
CA GLU A 87 -14.34 -1.70 12.86
C GLU A 87 -15.71 -1.89 12.21
N LYS A 88 -15.73 -2.29 10.93
CA LYS A 88 -16.96 -2.64 10.20
C LYS A 88 -17.56 -3.98 10.61
N GLY A 89 -16.79 -4.84 11.28
CA GLY A 89 -17.23 -6.18 11.70
C GLY A 89 -17.32 -7.19 10.56
N TYR A 90 -16.49 -7.07 9.52
CA TYR A 90 -16.43 -8.06 8.44
C TYR A 90 -15.78 -9.37 8.91
N ASP A 91 -16.07 -10.48 8.21
CA ASP A 91 -15.39 -11.76 8.41
C ASP A 91 -14.04 -11.74 7.69
N ILE A 92 -12.96 -11.55 8.45
CA ILE A 92 -11.64 -11.24 7.90
C ILE A 92 -10.64 -12.38 8.05
N ASN A 93 -9.82 -12.55 7.01
CA ASN A 93 -8.59 -13.34 7.04
C ASN A 93 -7.39 -12.43 6.73
N THR A 94 -6.36 -12.47 7.56
CA THR A 94 -5.16 -11.64 7.40
C THR A 94 -3.97 -12.44 6.89
N TYR A 95 -3.20 -11.87 5.97
CA TYR A 95 -2.06 -12.49 5.29
C TYR A 95 -0.79 -11.64 5.42
N LYS A 96 0.38 -12.18 5.07
CA LYS A 96 1.67 -11.50 5.30
C LYS A 96 2.03 -10.42 4.27
N GLY A 97 1.28 -10.35 3.18
CA GLY A 97 1.44 -9.31 2.16
C GLY A 97 0.54 -9.55 0.95
N LEU A 98 0.50 -8.56 0.07
CA LEU A 98 -0.28 -8.58 -1.16
C LEU A 98 -0.05 -9.85 -2.03
N PRO A 99 1.18 -10.37 -2.24
CA PRO A 99 1.37 -11.56 -3.07
C PRO A 99 0.62 -12.80 -2.58
N GLU A 100 0.59 -13.03 -1.27
CA GLU A 100 -0.16 -14.12 -0.64
C GLU A 100 -1.66 -13.85 -0.73
N LEU A 101 -2.08 -12.61 -0.42
CA LEU A 101 -3.47 -12.18 -0.48
C LEU A 101 -4.09 -12.37 -1.88
N LEU A 102 -3.34 -12.06 -2.94
CA LEU A 102 -3.75 -12.28 -4.33
C LEU A 102 -3.98 -13.77 -4.65
N LEU A 103 -3.08 -14.64 -4.17
CA LEU A 103 -3.22 -16.10 -4.35
C LEU A 103 -4.47 -16.63 -3.64
N GLU A 104 -4.83 -16.05 -2.50
CA GLU A 104 -5.97 -16.49 -1.72
C GLU A 104 -7.29 -16.09 -2.40
N LEU A 105 -7.32 -14.91 -3.02
CA LEU A 105 -8.41 -14.51 -3.91
C LEU A 105 -8.50 -15.44 -5.12
N GLU A 106 -7.38 -15.67 -5.81
CA GLU A 106 -7.29 -16.53 -7.00
C GLU A 106 -7.74 -17.97 -6.70
N ASN A 107 -7.43 -18.50 -5.52
CA ASN A 107 -7.86 -19.82 -5.08
C ASN A 107 -9.29 -19.84 -4.52
N GLY A 108 -9.93 -18.68 -4.32
CA GLY A 108 -11.29 -18.58 -3.78
C GLY A 108 -11.37 -18.94 -2.29
N ARG A 109 -10.26 -18.79 -1.57
CA ARG A 109 -10.21 -18.95 -0.11
C ARG A 109 -10.80 -17.73 0.61
N VAL A 110 -10.72 -16.57 -0.04
CA VAL A 110 -11.47 -15.35 0.27
C VAL A 110 -12.34 -14.96 -0.92
N ASP A 111 -13.46 -14.30 -0.63
CA ASP A 111 -14.44 -13.84 -1.63
C ASP A 111 -14.06 -12.48 -2.23
N ALA A 112 -13.42 -11.64 -1.41
CA ALA A 112 -12.92 -10.32 -1.77
C ALA A 112 -11.60 -10.05 -1.05
N ILE A 113 -10.79 -9.14 -1.59
CA ILE A 113 -9.66 -8.55 -0.88
C ILE A 113 -9.81 -7.04 -0.83
N VAL A 114 -9.20 -6.42 0.18
CA VAL A 114 -9.19 -4.97 0.35
C VAL A 114 -7.74 -4.52 0.40
N ASN A 115 -7.36 -3.58 -0.46
CA ASN A 115 -5.99 -3.08 -0.56
C ASN A 115 -5.93 -1.64 -1.09
N ASP A 116 -4.72 -1.07 -1.08
CA ASP A 116 -4.34 0.13 -1.81
C ASP A 116 -4.60 -0.11 -3.31
N SER A 117 -5.46 0.71 -3.91
CA SER A 117 -5.89 0.57 -5.31
C SER A 117 -4.72 0.43 -6.29
N ILE A 118 -3.71 1.30 -6.18
CA ILE A 118 -2.59 1.34 -7.15
C ILE A 118 -1.73 0.08 -7.00
N ALA A 119 -1.39 -0.30 -5.76
CA ALA A 119 -0.55 -1.45 -5.49
C ALA A 119 -1.20 -2.76 -5.97
N ALA A 120 -2.49 -2.95 -5.71
CA ALA A 120 -3.22 -4.13 -6.14
C ALA A 120 -3.42 -4.21 -7.66
N ILE A 121 -3.75 -3.09 -8.32
CA ILE A 121 -3.90 -3.04 -9.79
C ILE A 121 -2.57 -3.42 -10.46
N LEU A 122 -1.45 -2.85 -10.02
CA LEU A 122 -0.13 -3.17 -10.56
C LEU A 122 0.22 -4.64 -10.39
N ALA A 123 0.05 -5.18 -9.18
CA ALA A 123 0.39 -6.57 -8.87
C ALA A 123 -0.50 -7.58 -9.62
N MET A 124 -1.79 -7.28 -9.79
CA MET A 124 -2.69 -8.11 -10.60
C MET A 124 -2.37 -8.00 -12.09
N GLY A 125 -2.07 -6.78 -12.57
CA GLY A 125 -1.67 -6.51 -13.96
C GLY A 125 -0.40 -7.24 -14.37
N GLU A 126 0.64 -7.21 -13.52
CA GLU A 126 1.90 -7.95 -13.73
C GLU A 126 1.66 -9.47 -13.89
N LYS A 127 0.69 -10.01 -13.15
CA LYS A 127 0.33 -11.43 -13.19
C LYS A 127 -0.67 -11.78 -14.31
N GLY A 128 -1.23 -10.79 -15.01
CA GLY A 128 -2.34 -11.01 -15.94
C GLY A 128 -3.59 -11.58 -15.25
N GLN A 129 -3.79 -11.26 -13.97
CA GLN A 129 -4.92 -11.73 -13.19
C GLN A 129 -6.15 -10.90 -13.53
N GLU A 130 -7.24 -11.56 -13.90
CA GLU A 130 -8.54 -10.92 -14.12
C GLU A 130 -9.23 -10.64 -12.78
N PHE A 131 -9.83 -9.46 -12.64
CA PHE A 131 -10.53 -9.04 -11.43
C PHE A 131 -11.67 -8.06 -11.73
N GLU A 132 -12.60 -7.97 -10.80
CA GLU A 132 -13.53 -6.85 -10.68
C GLU A 132 -13.09 -5.97 -9.51
N MET A 133 -13.30 -4.65 -9.63
CA MET A 133 -12.89 -3.68 -8.62
C MET A 133 -13.95 -2.61 -8.42
N PHE A 134 -14.15 -2.19 -7.18
CA PHE A 134 -14.77 -0.91 -6.86
C PHE A 134 -14.00 -0.20 -5.74
N GLY A 135 -13.92 1.13 -5.83
CA GLY A 135 -13.33 1.93 -4.76
C GLY A 135 -14.26 2.01 -3.55
N ASP A 136 -13.70 2.11 -2.35
CA ASP A 136 -14.49 2.41 -1.16
C ASP A 136 -14.99 3.88 -1.23
N PRO A 137 -16.31 4.11 -1.35
CA PRO A 137 -16.85 5.47 -1.49
C PRO A 137 -16.73 6.30 -0.22
N THR A 138 -16.40 5.67 0.93
CA THR A 138 -16.22 6.31 2.23
C THR A 138 -14.77 6.69 2.50
N THR A 139 -13.87 6.41 1.57
CA THR A 139 -12.42 6.66 1.73
C THR A 139 -11.98 7.89 0.96
N ASP A 140 -11.51 8.88 1.72
CA ASP A 140 -10.72 9.97 1.18
C ASP A 140 -9.36 9.46 0.71
N PRO A 141 -8.75 10.07 -0.33
CA PRO A 141 -7.39 9.74 -0.72
C PRO A 141 -6.43 9.92 0.45
N PHE A 142 -5.47 9.01 0.58
CA PHE A 142 -4.39 9.09 1.57
C PHE A 142 -3.03 8.97 0.90
N GLY A 143 -2.03 9.62 1.50
CA GLY A 143 -0.67 9.65 0.98
C GLY A 143 0.15 8.44 1.41
N ALA A 144 0.94 7.89 0.49
CA ALA A 144 2.02 6.96 0.78
C ALA A 144 3.33 7.73 1.01
N GLY A 145 3.97 7.48 2.16
CA GLY A 145 5.23 8.12 2.54
C GLY A 145 6.39 7.12 2.56
N ILE A 146 7.61 7.66 2.45
CA ILE A 146 8.83 6.91 2.72
C ILE A 146 9.12 7.04 4.21
N ALA A 147 9.03 5.94 4.95
CA ALA A 147 9.28 5.96 6.39
C ALA A 147 10.78 5.81 6.70
N ILE A 148 11.30 6.64 7.59
CA ILE A 148 12.65 6.55 8.14
C ILE A 148 12.58 6.58 9.67
N ARG A 149 13.66 6.18 10.36
CA ARG A 149 13.70 6.30 11.82
C ARG A 149 13.65 7.77 12.24
N GLU A 150 12.95 8.05 13.34
CA GLU A 150 12.97 9.36 13.98
C GLU A 150 14.39 9.86 14.28
N GLY A 151 14.54 11.17 14.36
CA GLY A 151 15.80 11.81 14.76
C GLY A 151 16.87 11.81 13.68
N ASN A 152 16.47 11.63 12.41
CA ASN A 152 17.35 11.71 11.25
C ASN A 152 16.97 12.87 10.31
N PRO A 153 16.93 14.14 10.78
CA PRO A 153 16.42 15.27 10.00
C PRO A 153 17.26 15.58 8.75
N GLU A 154 18.56 15.27 8.77
CA GLU A 154 19.43 15.44 7.60
C GLU A 154 19.08 14.43 6.49
N LEU A 155 18.86 13.16 6.85
CA LEU A 155 18.43 12.15 5.90
C LEU A 155 17.04 12.49 5.34
N ALA A 156 16.10 12.89 6.21
CA ALA A 156 14.77 13.35 5.81
C ALA A 156 14.85 14.47 4.77
N ALA A 157 15.64 15.52 5.05
CA ALA A 157 15.80 16.66 4.17
C ALA A 157 16.44 16.29 2.82
N GLN A 158 17.46 15.41 2.81
CA GLN A 158 18.09 14.96 1.58
C GLN A 158 17.15 14.11 0.72
N MET A 159 16.36 13.23 1.35
CA MET A 159 15.37 12.41 0.65
C MET A 159 14.20 13.26 0.12
N GLN A 160 13.72 14.23 0.91
CA GLN A 160 12.69 15.16 0.48
C GLN A 160 13.16 16.01 -0.69
N ALA A 161 14.37 16.57 -0.63
CA ALA A 161 14.94 17.34 -1.74
C ALA A 161 15.06 16.49 -3.02
N ALA A 162 15.52 15.25 -2.90
CA ALA A 162 15.59 14.34 -4.05
C ALA A 162 14.20 14.03 -4.64
N LEU A 163 13.20 13.81 -3.79
CA LEU A 163 11.82 13.61 -4.22
C LEU A 163 11.27 14.85 -4.93
N ASP A 164 11.45 16.04 -4.35
CA ASP A 164 11.00 17.31 -4.91
C ASP A 164 11.67 17.60 -6.27
N GLU A 165 12.97 17.32 -6.40
CA GLU A 165 13.70 17.43 -7.67
C GLU A 165 13.10 16.51 -8.74
N MET A 166 12.86 15.23 -8.42
CA MET A 166 12.21 14.28 -9.34
C MET A 166 10.79 14.69 -9.73
N MET A 167 10.06 15.31 -8.80
CA MET A 167 8.71 15.83 -9.04
C MET A 167 8.75 17.04 -9.98
N ALA A 168 9.75 17.92 -9.82
CA ALA A 168 9.90 19.15 -10.59
C ALA A 168 10.48 18.94 -11.99
N ASP A 169 11.42 18.00 -12.15
CA ASP A 169 12.09 17.75 -13.43
C ASP A 169 11.34 16.76 -14.36
N GLY A 170 10.25 16.16 -13.86
CA GLY A 170 9.40 15.23 -14.61
C GLY A 170 9.85 13.78 -14.55
N THR A 171 10.97 13.46 -13.89
CA THR A 171 11.44 12.08 -13.71
C THR A 171 10.38 11.24 -13.00
N TYR A 172 9.75 11.79 -11.96
CA TYR A 172 8.67 11.09 -11.26
C TYR A 172 7.51 10.79 -12.20
N LEU A 173 7.06 11.78 -12.99
CA LEU A 173 5.94 11.61 -13.90
C LEU A 173 6.23 10.54 -14.95
N ALA A 174 7.46 10.50 -15.50
CA ALA A 174 7.87 9.47 -16.44
C ALA A 174 7.81 8.06 -15.82
N ILE A 175 8.22 7.91 -14.55
CA ILE A 175 8.11 6.64 -13.82
C ILE A 175 6.63 6.27 -13.62
N ALA A 176 5.80 7.22 -13.19
CA ALA A 176 4.38 6.98 -12.99
C ALA A 176 3.67 6.59 -14.30
N GLU A 177 3.99 7.24 -15.43
CA GLU A 177 3.47 6.88 -16.74
C GLU A 177 3.95 5.51 -17.22
N GLU A 178 5.22 5.16 -16.98
CA GLU A 178 5.78 3.85 -17.38
C GLU A 178 5.10 2.70 -16.65
N TRP A 179 4.92 2.82 -15.34
CA TRP A 179 4.43 1.73 -14.51
C TRP A 179 2.90 1.72 -14.37
N ILE A 180 2.27 2.89 -14.32
CA ILE A 180 0.85 3.05 -13.96
C ILE A 180 0.04 3.64 -15.12
N GLY A 181 0.68 4.37 -16.03
CA GLY A 181 0.01 5.04 -17.14
C GLY A 181 -0.76 6.30 -16.75
N ALA A 182 -0.54 6.83 -15.54
CA ALA A 182 -1.22 8.01 -15.03
C ALA A 182 -0.33 8.79 -14.04
N ASP A 183 -0.62 10.08 -13.89
CA ASP A 183 -0.07 10.91 -12.81
C ASP A 183 -0.80 10.60 -11.50
N ILE A 184 -0.05 10.15 -10.50
CA ILE A 184 -0.56 9.67 -9.20
C ILE A 184 -0.07 10.51 -8.01
N ARG A 185 0.53 11.67 -8.29
CA ARG A 185 0.98 12.61 -7.27
C ARG A 185 -0.19 13.11 -6.43
#